data_AF-A0A2N2DWL0-F1
#
_entry.id   AF-A0A2N2DWL0-F1
#
_cell.length_a   1.000
_cell.length_b   1.000
_cell.length_c   1.000
_cell.angle_alpha   90.00
_cell.angle_beta   90.00
_cell.angle_gamma   90.00
#
_symmetry.space_group_name_H-M   'P 1'
#
loop_
_entity.id
_entity.type
_entity.pdbx_description
1 polymer ?
#
loop_
_entity_poly.entity_id
_entity_poly.type
_entity_poly.pdbx_seq_one_letter_code
_entity_poly.pdbx_strand_id
1 'polypeptide(L)'
;MEITLDFLKKKIGKRAKDYANDKEKTKKLINDAVNKAERLEKSSPFDELIKTLKLLFSLIKDWMSGTYTDIPKGSIIFIIIGIIYFVNPLDAIPDPLPGGYVDDAAVLGLVINQVKSDLDKYKNWKESQIAL
;
A
#
# COMPACT_ATOMS: atom_id res chain seq x y z
N MET A 1 17.42 15.11 0.67
CA MET A 1 17.17 14.19 1.81
C MET A 1 16.50 12.97 1.21
N GLU A 2 17.08 11.78 1.38
CA GLU A 2 16.51 10.54 0.87
C GLU A 2 15.51 9.99 1.88
N ILE A 3 14.28 9.67 1.44
CA ILE A 3 13.29 9.02 2.30
C ILE A 3 13.67 7.56 2.41
N THR A 4 13.84 7.06 3.63
CA THR A 4 14.22 5.66 3.88
C THR A 4 13.05 4.86 4.45
N LEU A 5 13.08 3.53 4.26
CA LEU A 5 12.10 2.62 4.84
C LEU A 5 12.04 2.72 6.37
N ASP A 6 13.18 2.94 7.02
CA ASP A 6 13.26 3.12 8.47
C ASP A 6 12.57 4.41 8.92
N PHE A 7 12.72 5.50 8.16
CA PHE A 7 12.00 6.74 8.41
C PHE A 7 10.49 6.54 8.31
N LEU A 8 10.00 5.89 7.25
CA LEU A 8 8.58 5.57 7.07
C LEU A 8 8.07 4.71 8.22
N LYS A 9 8.78 3.62 8.53
CA LYS A 9 8.40 2.70 9.62
C LYS A 9 8.34 3.41 10.97
N LYS A 10 9.27 4.33 11.25
CA LYS A 10 9.28 5.13 12.49
C LYS A 10 8.11 6.10 12.56
N LYS A 11 7.80 6.80 11.45
CA LYS A 11 6.80 7.87 11.43
C LYS A 11 5.36 7.34 11.41
N ILE A 12 5.09 6.31 10.62
CA ILE A 12 3.71 5.83 10.37
C ILE A 12 3.51 4.34 10.68
N GLY A 13 4.56 3.60 11.05
CA GLY A 13 4.44 2.16 11.34
C GLY A 13 3.50 1.84 12.49
N LYS A 14 3.34 2.75 13.48
CA LYS A 14 2.32 2.59 14.53
C LYS A 14 0.90 2.67 13.96
N ARG A 15 0.59 3.74 13.21
CA ARG A 15 -0.70 3.93 12.54
C ARG A 15 -1.01 2.75 11.61
N ALA A 16 -0.03 2.29 10.84
CA ALA A 16 -0.18 1.14 9.95
C ALA A 16 -0.46 -0.18 10.70
N LYS A 17 0.16 -0.39 11.87
CA LYS A 17 -0.19 -1.52 12.76
C LYS A 17 -1.61 -1.40 13.30
N ASP A 18 -2.05 -0.19 13.65
CA ASP A 18 -3.42 0.03 14.13
C ASP A 18 -4.45 -0.32 13.04
N TYR A 19 -4.19 0.02 11.78
CA TYR A 19 -4.98 -0.47 10.65
C TYR A 19 -4.93 -2.00 10.57
N ALA A 20 -3.74 -2.61 10.55
CA ALA A 20 -3.59 -4.07 10.42
C ALA A 20 -4.38 -4.86 11.49
N ASN A 21 -4.56 -4.30 12.68
CA ASN A 21 -5.30 -4.93 13.77
C ASN A 21 -6.80 -4.59 13.79
N ASP A 22 -7.27 -3.68 12.92
CA ASP A 22 -8.62 -3.16 12.89
C ASP A 22 -9.24 -3.36 11.49
N LYS A 23 -10.10 -4.37 11.39
CA LYS A 23 -10.70 -4.78 10.11
C LYS A 23 -11.58 -3.68 9.51
N GLU A 24 -12.32 -2.94 10.33
CA GLU A 24 -13.22 -1.89 9.82
C GLU A 24 -12.42 -0.69 9.30
N LYS A 25 -11.38 -0.27 10.04
CA LYS A 25 -10.48 0.79 9.58
C LYS A 25 -9.76 0.41 8.28
N THR A 26 -9.26 -0.83 8.18
CA THR A 26 -8.58 -1.27 6.97
C THR A 26 -9.56 -1.35 5.79
N LYS A 27 -10.78 -1.85 6.01
CA LYS A 27 -11.82 -1.86 4.97
C LYS A 27 -12.13 -0.45 4.46
N LYS A 28 -12.27 0.52 5.36
CA LYS A 28 -12.49 1.93 4.99
C LYS A 28 -11.32 2.49 4.18
N LEU A 29 -10.08 2.30 4.66
CA LEU A 29 -8.88 2.73 3.95
C LEU A 29 -8.79 2.15 2.54
N ILE A 30 -9.07 0.85 2.39
CA ILE A 30 -9.06 0.18 1.09
C ILE A 30 -10.15 0.73 0.17
N ASN A 31 -11.34 1.01 0.68
CA ASN A 31 -12.41 1.60 -0.12
C ASN A 31 -12.04 3.02 -0.60
N ASP A 32 -11.48 3.85 0.27
CA ASP A 32 -11.00 5.19 -0.09
C ASP A 32 -9.89 5.11 -1.16
N ALA A 33 -8.98 4.13 -1.03
CA ALA A 33 -7.92 3.88 -1.99
C ALA A 33 -8.45 3.41 -3.35
N VAL A 34 -9.40 2.46 -3.37
CA VAL A 34 -10.05 2.00 -4.61
C VAL A 34 -10.74 3.17 -5.32
N ASN A 35 -11.54 3.96 -4.60
CA ASN A 35 -12.23 5.12 -5.16
C ASN A 35 -11.26 6.15 -5.76
N LYS A 36 -10.11 6.38 -5.11
CA LYS A 36 -9.08 7.28 -5.63
C LYS A 36 -8.41 6.70 -6.88
N ALA A 37 -8.09 5.40 -6.88
CA ALA A 37 -7.48 4.72 -8.02
C ALA A 37 -8.40 4.75 -9.27
N GLU A 38 -9.70 4.50 -9.11
CA GLU A 38 -10.67 4.55 -10.20
C GLU A 38 -10.81 5.95 -10.81
N ARG A 39 -10.65 7.01 -10.01
CA ARG A 39 -10.63 8.39 -10.52
C ARG A 39 -9.39 8.68 -11.36
N LEU A 40 -8.24 8.12 -10.97
CA LEU A 40 -6.95 8.29 -11.66
C LEU A 40 -6.82 7.42 -12.91
N GLU A 41 -7.43 6.23 -12.93
CA GLU A 41 -7.45 5.32 -14.10
C GLU A 41 -8.09 5.96 -15.34
N LYS A 42 -8.95 6.97 -15.15
CA LYS A 42 -9.50 7.77 -16.26
C LYS A 42 -8.46 8.66 -16.95
N SER A 43 -7.19 8.65 -16.50
CA SER A 43 -6.06 9.39 -17.07
C SER A 43 -4.90 8.45 -17.42
N SER A 44 -4.40 8.53 -18.65
CA SER A 44 -3.51 7.53 -19.27
C SER A 44 -2.09 7.33 -18.70
N PRO A 45 -1.42 8.25 -17.97
CA PRO A 45 -0.03 8.03 -17.58
C PRO A 45 0.16 7.12 -16.36
N PHE A 46 -0.91 6.59 -15.75
CA PHE A 46 -0.84 5.87 -14.46
C PHE A 46 -1.25 4.39 -14.52
N ASP A 47 -1.54 3.82 -15.69
CA ASP A 47 -2.13 2.48 -15.83
C ASP A 47 -1.36 1.38 -15.07
N GLU A 48 -0.03 1.33 -15.17
CA GLU A 48 0.79 0.32 -14.50
C GLU A 48 0.79 0.47 -12.97
N LEU A 49 0.83 1.71 -12.50
CA LEU A 49 0.75 2.01 -11.07
C LEU A 49 -0.62 1.60 -10.53
N ILE A 50 -1.70 1.91 -11.23
CA ILE A 50 -3.07 1.54 -10.84
C ILE A 50 -3.23 0.01 -10.80
N LYS A 51 -2.70 -0.73 -11.78
CA LYS A 51 -2.70 -2.20 -11.75
C LYS A 51 -1.98 -2.74 -10.52
N THR A 52 -0.82 -2.19 -10.19
CA THR A 52 -0.05 -2.58 -9.00
C THR A 52 -0.83 -2.29 -7.72
N LEU A 53 -1.45 -1.11 -7.62
CA LEU A 53 -2.28 -0.73 -6.48
C LEU A 53 -3.51 -1.65 -6.32
N LYS A 54 -4.19 -1.99 -7.41
CA LYS A 54 -5.32 -2.95 -7.39
C LYS A 54 -4.88 -4.33 -6.86
N LEU A 55 -3.67 -4.77 -7.21
CA LEU A 55 -3.11 -6.02 -6.69
C LEU A 55 -2.81 -5.93 -5.19
N LEU A 56 -2.22 -4.83 -4.73
CA LEU A 56 -2.00 -4.55 -3.30
C LEU A 56 -3.31 -4.53 -2.50
N PHE A 57 -4.36 -3.90 -3.03
CA PHE A 57 -5.68 -3.86 -2.39
C PHE A 57 -6.28 -5.26 -2.27
N SER A 58 -6.14 -6.06 -3.31
CA SER A 58 -6.65 -7.43 -3.33
C SER A 58 -5.93 -8.30 -2.30
N LEU A 59 -4.60 -8.16 -2.23
CA LEU A 59 -3.77 -8.84 -1.24
C LEU A 59 -4.22 -8.54 0.19
N ILE A 60 -4.44 -7.26 0.53
CA ILE A 60 -4.91 -6.89 1.87
C ILE A 60 -6.31 -7.47 2.15
N LYS A 61 -7.21 -7.48 1.17
CA LYS A 61 -8.55 -8.07 1.34
C LYS A 61 -8.47 -9.57 1.64
N ASP A 62 -7.67 -10.31 0.87
CA ASP A 62 -7.51 -11.76 1.04
C ASP A 62 -6.75 -12.12 2.32
N TRP A 63 -5.80 -11.27 2.72
CA TRP A 63 -5.14 -11.41 4.01
C TRP A 63 -6.11 -11.18 5.19
N MET A 64 -6.95 -10.15 5.11
CA MET A 64 -7.94 -9.84 6.14
C MET A 64 -9.05 -10.89 6.30
N SER A 65 -9.43 -11.53 5.19
CA SER A 65 -10.39 -12.64 5.20
C SER A 65 -9.77 -13.95 5.69
N GLY A 66 -8.43 -14.05 5.66
CA GLY A 66 -7.69 -15.26 6.00
C GLY A 66 -7.58 -16.25 4.82
N THR A 67 -8.00 -15.87 3.61
CA THR A 67 -7.87 -16.72 2.41
C THR A 67 -6.43 -16.77 1.90
N TYR A 68 -5.64 -15.73 2.17
CA TYR A 68 -4.21 -15.69 1.88
C TYR A 68 -3.40 -15.38 3.14
N THR A 69 -2.51 -16.28 3.56
CA THR A 69 -1.72 -16.12 4.80
C THR A 69 -0.21 -16.25 4.59
N ASP A 70 0.24 -16.62 3.38
CA ASP A 70 1.67 -16.74 3.03
C ASP A 70 2.31 -15.37 2.75
N ILE A 71 2.41 -14.55 3.80
CA ILE A 71 3.02 -13.23 3.72
C ILE A 71 3.60 -12.78 5.07
N PRO A 72 4.81 -12.20 5.09
CA PRO A 72 5.36 -11.61 6.30
C PRO A 72 4.50 -10.45 6.82
N LYS A 73 4.31 -10.37 8.14
CA LYS A 73 3.63 -9.24 8.79
C LYS A 73 4.28 -7.89 8.43
N GLY A 74 5.60 -7.85 8.26
CA GLY A 74 6.32 -6.64 7.84
C GLY A 74 5.84 -6.11 6.50
N SER A 75 5.60 -7.00 5.53
CA SER A 75 5.12 -6.64 4.20
C SER A 75 3.71 -6.07 4.27
N ILE A 76 2.81 -6.66 5.08
CA ILE A 76 1.48 -6.07 5.35
C ILE A 76 1.58 -4.64 5.88
N ILE A 77 2.49 -4.38 6.83
CA ILE A 77 2.70 -3.02 7.35
C ILE A 77 3.17 -2.06 6.26
N PHE A 78 4.13 -2.46 5.42
CA PHE A 78 4.59 -1.61 4.32
C PHE A 78 3.50 -1.37 3.27
N ILE A 79 2.69 -2.38 2.93
CA ILE A 79 1.57 -2.22 2.02
C ILE A 79 0.56 -1.20 2.58
N ILE A 80 0.16 -1.34 3.84
CA ILE A 80 -0.75 -0.40 4.49
C ILE A 80 -0.16 1.01 4.52
N ILE A 81 1.14 1.15 4.79
CA ILE A 81 1.88 2.42 4.70
C ILE A 81 1.68 3.04 3.30
N GLY A 82 1.96 2.29 2.24
CA GLY A 82 1.80 2.77 0.87
C GLY A 82 0.35 3.19 0.56
N ILE A 83 -0.63 2.44 1.04
CA ILE A 83 -2.05 2.76 0.83
C ILE A 83 -2.46 4.04 1.56
N ILE A 84 -1.98 4.25 2.80
CA ILE A 84 -2.22 5.49 3.55
C ILE A 84 -1.68 6.69 2.78
N TYR A 85 -0.44 6.62 2.28
CA TYR A 85 0.12 7.67 1.43
C TYR A 85 -0.67 7.88 0.15
N PHE A 86 -1.05 6.78 -0.51
CA PHE A 86 -1.81 6.86 -1.74
C PHE A 86 -3.13 7.58 -1.52
N VAL A 87 -3.87 7.29 -0.45
CA VAL A 87 -5.16 7.95 -0.14
C VAL A 87 -4.95 9.42 0.21
N ASN A 88 -4.11 9.71 1.20
CA ASN A 88 -3.90 11.06 1.69
C ASN A 88 -2.43 11.29 2.11
N PRO A 89 -1.57 11.74 1.18
CA PRO A 89 -0.13 11.89 1.45
C PRO A 89 0.15 12.98 2.51
N LEU A 90 -0.62 14.08 2.49
CA LEU A 90 -0.47 15.22 3.40
C LEU A 90 -0.82 14.89 4.86
N ASP A 91 -1.73 13.93 5.07
CA ASP A 91 -2.16 13.48 6.40
C ASP A 91 -1.31 12.32 6.94
N ALA A 92 -0.51 11.68 6.07
CA ALA A 92 0.44 10.63 6.43
C ALA A 92 1.76 11.20 6.98
N ILE A 93 2.21 12.34 6.44
CA ILE A 93 3.37 13.10 6.93
C ILE A 93 3.05 14.60 6.86
N PRO A 94 2.43 15.18 7.91
CA PRO A 94 2.52 16.60 8.11
C PRO A 94 3.87 16.88 8.77
N ASP A 95 4.89 17.20 7.96
CA ASP A 95 6.05 17.99 8.38
C ASP A 95 6.72 18.57 7.13
N PRO A 96 6.87 19.90 7.02
CA PRO A 96 7.87 20.45 6.12
C PRO A 96 9.25 20.06 6.67
N LEU A 97 9.88 19.06 6.05
CA LEU A 97 11.26 18.73 6.35
C LEU A 97 12.14 19.94 5.98
N PRO A 98 13.15 20.29 6.80
CA PRO A 98 14.11 21.32 6.44
C PRO A 98 14.86 20.87 5.16
N GLY A 99 14.47 21.41 4.00
CA GLY A 99 15.05 21.06 2.70
C GLY A 99 14.08 20.64 1.59
N GLY A 100 12.75 20.62 1.80
CA GLY A 100 11.76 20.45 0.73
C GLY A 100 10.61 19.49 1.05
N TYR A 101 9.64 19.39 0.14
CA TYR A 101 8.55 18.41 0.22
C TYR A 101 9.10 17.00 -0.08
N VAL A 102 8.56 16.01 0.61
CA VAL A 102 8.67 14.60 0.24
C VAL A 102 8.10 14.46 -1.18
N ASP A 103 8.87 13.90 -2.12
CA ASP A 103 8.33 13.52 -3.42
C ASP A 103 7.33 12.37 -3.20
N ASP A 104 6.04 12.67 -3.27
CA ASP A 104 4.94 11.76 -2.94
C ASP A 104 4.99 10.46 -3.77
N ALA A 105 5.53 10.51 -4.98
CA ALA A 105 5.70 9.35 -5.85
C ALA A 105 6.86 8.43 -5.41
N ALA A 106 7.92 9.00 -4.84
CA ALA A 106 9.09 8.24 -4.39
C ALA A 106 8.73 7.29 -3.24
N VAL A 107 7.85 7.71 -2.33
CA VAL A 107 7.39 6.88 -1.20
C VAL A 107 6.64 5.64 -1.67
N LEU A 108 5.74 5.80 -2.64
CA LEU A 108 5.01 4.66 -3.22
C LEU A 108 5.97 3.71 -3.94
N GLY A 109 6.92 4.24 -4.70
CA GLY A 109 7.95 3.44 -5.37
C GLY A 109 8.77 2.60 -4.38
N LEU A 110 9.22 3.20 -3.27
CA LEU A 110 9.97 2.50 -2.23
C LEU A 110 9.16 1.37 -1.57
N VAL A 111 7.89 1.62 -1.26
CA VAL A 111 7.01 0.61 -0.68
C VAL A 111 6.80 -0.54 -1.64
N ILE A 112 6.46 -0.24 -2.91
CA ILE A 112 6.23 -1.25 -3.94
C ILE A 112 7.48 -2.11 -4.13
N ASN A 113 8.66 -1.49 -4.22
CA ASN A 113 9.93 -2.20 -4.33
C ASN A 113 10.19 -3.10 -3.13
N GLN A 114 9.90 -2.62 -1.90
CA GLN A 114 10.11 -3.38 -0.68
C GLN A 114 9.24 -4.64 -0.59
N VAL A 115 8.05 -4.64 -1.19
CA VAL A 115 7.08 -5.75 -1.10
C VAL A 115 6.96 -6.55 -2.39
N LYS A 116 7.77 -6.23 -3.40
CA LYS A 116 7.66 -6.78 -4.76
C LYS A 116 7.66 -8.31 -4.77
N SER A 117 8.62 -8.95 -4.08
CA SER A 117 8.71 -10.41 -4.04
C SER A 117 7.48 -11.08 -3.43
N ASP A 118 6.88 -10.46 -2.41
CA ASP A 118 5.67 -10.99 -1.77
C ASP A 118 4.43 -10.74 -2.63
N LEU A 119 4.41 -9.60 -3.34
CA LEU A 119 3.36 -9.26 -4.29
C LEU A 119 3.37 -10.23 -5.48
N ASP A 120 4.54 -10.62 -5.98
CA ASP A 120 4.70 -11.61 -7.07
C ASP A 120 4.20 -13.00 -6.62
N LYS A 121 4.52 -13.43 -5.39
CA LYS A 121 3.99 -14.68 -4.82
C LYS A 121 2.47 -14.65 -4.73
N TYR A 122 1.92 -13.57 -4.19
CA TYR A 122 0.47 -13.39 -4.08
C TYR A 122 -0.19 -13.39 -5.46
N LYS A 123 0.42 -12.75 -6.47
CA LYS A 123 -0.08 -12.76 -7.85
C LYS A 123 -0.20 -14.18 -8.39
N ASN A 124 0.87 -14.97 -8.27
CA ASN A 124 0.89 -16.36 -8.74
C ASN A 124 -0.17 -17.21 -8.02
N TRP A 125 -0.32 -17.04 -6.71
CA TRP A 125 -1.37 -17.70 -5.94
C TRP A 125 -2.76 -17.29 -6.43
N LYS A 126 -3.00 -16.00 -6.66
CA LYS A 126 -4.29 -15.48 -7.09
C LYS A 126 -4.69 -16.01 -8.47
N GLU A 127 -3.73 -16.08 -9.39
CA GLU A 127 -3.91 -16.68 -10.72
C GLU A 127 -4.25 -18.18 -10.61
N SER A 128 -3.61 -18.91 -9.68
CA SER A 128 -3.92 -20.33 -9.46
C SER A 128 -5.32 -20.57 -8.90
N GLN A 129 -5.95 -19.59 -8.24
CA GLN A 129 -7.33 -19.69 -7.75
C GLN A 129 -8.37 -19.49 -8.87
N ILE A 130 -8.01 -18.81 -9.96
CA ILE A 130 -8.92 -18.53 -11.09
C ILE A 130 -8.90 -19.69 -12.10
N ALA A 131 -7.80 -20.44 -12.16
CA ALA A 131 -7.64 -21.61 -13.02
C ALA A 131 -8.33 -22.89 -12.50
N LEU A 132 -9.07 -22.81 -11.39
CA LEU A 132 -9.88 -23.87 -10.78
C LEU A 132 -11.37 -23.61 -11.00
#